data_AF-A0A7K4CC77-F1
#
_entry.id   AF-A0A7K4CC77-F1
#
_cell.length_a   1.000
_cell.length_b   1.000
_cell.length_c   1.000
_cell.angle_alpha   90.00
_cell.angle_beta   90.00
_cell.angle_gamma   90.00
#
_symmetry.space_group_name_H-M   'P 1'
#
loop_
_entity.id
_entity.type
_entity.pdbx_description
1 polymer ?
#
loop_
_entity_poly.entity_id
_entity_poly.type
_entity_poly.pdbx_seq_one_letter_code
_entity_poly.pdbx_strand_id
1 'polypeptide(L)' 'MDELVAVGAAGILGLVITALLILGGIAWGIAGVWDAFRTGNWEPVAQAALVLVVLLAAYTGTGLWLRATGRI' A
#
# COMPACT_ATOMS: atom_id res chain seq x y z
N MET A 1 5.60 -26.72 -12.76
CA MET A 1 6.62 -25.85 -12.12
C MET A 1 6.36 -24.39 -12.45
N ASP A 2 5.98 -24.08 -13.69
CA ASP A 2 5.79 -22.70 -14.19
C ASP A 2 4.69 -21.90 -13.48
N GLU A 3 3.56 -22.52 -13.15
CA GLU A 3 2.43 -21.81 -12.56
C GLU A 3 2.71 -21.36 -11.11
N LEU A 4 3.39 -22.20 -10.32
CA LEU A 4 3.75 -21.86 -8.94
C LEU A 4 4.72 -20.67 -8.89
N VAL A 5 5.70 -20.66 -9.80
CA VAL A 5 6.69 -19.59 -9.94
C VAL A 5 6.03 -18.30 -10.45
N ALA A 6 5.14 -18.40 -11.44
CA ALA A 6 4.42 -17.25 -11.98
C ALA A 6 3.54 -16.57 -10.91
N VAL A 7 2.84 -17.36 -10.10
CA VAL A 7 1.99 -16.79 -9.04
C VAL A 7 2.82 -16.21 -7.88
N GLY A 8 3.96 -16.83 -7.55
CA GLY A 8 4.92 -16.26 -6.59
C GLY A 8 5.47 -14.91 -7.07
N ALA A 9 5.93 -14.84 -8.32
CA ALA A 9 6.43 -13.61 -8.93
C ALA A 9 5.36 -12.51 -9.01
N ALA A 10 4.12 -12.86 -9.40
CA ALA A 10 3.00 -11.93 -9.43
C ALA A 10 2.68 -11.36 -8.03
N GLY A 11 2.74 -12.21 -6.99
CA GLY A 11 2.55 -11.76 -5.62
C GLY A 11 3.65 -10.82 -5.13
N ILE A 12 4.92 -11.10 -5.45
CA ILE A 12 6.05 -10.22 -5.11
C ILE A 12 5.91 -8.87 -5.85
N LEU A 13 5.57 -8.89 -7.14
CA LEU A 13 5.30 -7.65 -7.89
C LEU A 13 4.15 -6.86 -7.29
N GLY A 14 3.07 -7.53 -6.90
CA GLY A 14 1.94 -6.92 -6.19
C GLY A 14 2.36 -6.25 -4.88
N LEU A 15 3.23 -6.89 -4.09
CA LEU A 15 3.81 -6.30 -2.88
C LEU A 15 4.64 -5.05 -3.18
N VAL A 16 5.52 -5.11 -4.18
CA VAL A 16 6.37 -3.98 -4.57
C VAL A 16 5.52 -2.78 -5.01
N ILE A 17 4.52 -3.01 -5.87
CA ILE A 17 3.60 -1.95 -6.31
C ILE A 17 2.86 -1.35 -5.11
N THR A 18 2.33 -2.20 -4.21
CA THR A 18 1.61 -1.74 -3.03
C THR A 18 2.52 -0.92 -2.11
N ALA A 19 3.78 -1.33 -1.90
CA ALA A 19 4.76 -0.58 -1.13
C ALA A 19 5.05 0.80 -1.74
N LEU A 20 5.18 0.88 -3.07
CA LEU A 20 5.35 2.15 -3.78
C LEU A 20 4.13 3.07 -3.62
N LEU A 21 2.91 2.52 -3.68
CA LEU A 21 1.69 3.28 -3.45
C LEU A 21 1.60 3.80 -2.01
N ILE A 22 2.03 3.02 -1.02
CA ILE A 22 2.11 3.45 0.39
C ILE A 22 3.09 4.62 0.52
N LEU A 23 4.30 4.50 -0.03
CA LEU A 23 5.30 5.57 0.02
C LEU A 23 4.81 6.84 -0.67
N GLY A 24 4.21 6.72 -1.85
CA GLY A 24 3.60 7.83 -2.57
C GLY A 24 2.45 8.48 -1.79
N GLY A 25 1.58 7.67 -1.18
CA GLY A 25 0.49 8.14 -0.34
C GLY A 25 0.96 8.87 0.92
N ILE A 26 2.05 8.44 1.55
CA ILE A 26 2.67 9.15 2.67
C ILE A 26 3.21 10.50 2.22
N ALA A 27 3.97 10.54 1.12
CA ALA A 27 4.52 11.79 0.59
C ALA A 27 3.41 12.79 0.22
N TRP A 28 2.35 12.30 -0.43
CA TRP A 28 1.18 13.09 -0.75
C TRP A 28 0.43 13.57 0.50
N GLY A 29 0.26 12.69 1.50
CA GLY A 29 -0.36 13.02 2.77
C GLY A 29 0.38 14.13 3.53
N ILE A 30 1.72 14.12 3.54
CA ILE A 30 2.53 15.18 4.14
C ILE A 30 2.26 16.53 3.46
N ALA A 31 2.22 16.55 2.13
CA ALA A 31 1.88 17.76 1.38
C ALA A 31 0.44 18.22 1.66
N GLY A 32 -0.50 17.27 1.76
CA GLY A 32 -1.89 17.53 2.10
C GLY A 32 -2.08 18.10 3.51
N VAL A 33 -1.29 17.65 4.49
CA VAL A 33 -1.30 18.21 5.85
C VAL A 33 -0.90 19.69 5.84
N TRP A 34 0.14 20.04 5.08
CA TRP A 34 0.56 21.44 4.95
C TRP A 34 -0.55 22.32 4.35
N ASP A 35 -1.27 21.82 3.34
CA ASP A 35 -2.39 22.54 2.72
C ASP A 35 -3.61 22.62 3.65
N ALA A 36 -3.89 21.55 4.40
CA ALA A 36 -4.95 21.52 5.41
C ALA A 36 -4.72 22.55 6.53
N PHE A 37 -3.47 22.78 6.93
CA PHE A 37 -3.16 23.86 7.88
C PHE A 37 -3.46 25.26 7.33
N ARG A 38 -3.35 25.47 6.02
CA ARG A 38 -3.63 26.76 5.37
C ARG A 38 -5.11 26.99 5.10
N THR A 39 -5.81 25.94 4.69
CA THR A 39 -7.22 26.01 4.26
C THR A 39 -8.21 25.66 5.36
N GLY A 40 -7.74 25.01 6.44
CA GLY A 40 -8.57 24.43 7.48
C GLY A 40 -9.29 23.15 7.06
N ASN A 41 -9.15 22.70 5.80
CA ASN A 41 -9.84 21.53 5.29
C ASN A 41 -9.00 20.25 5.49
N TRP A 42 -9.41 19.42 6.45
CA TRP A 42 -8.74 18.17 6.80
C TRP A 42 -9.30 16.93 6.12
N GLU A 43 -10.43 17.05 5.40
CA GLU A 43 -11.10 15.92 4.76
C GLU A 43 -10.19 15.16 3.77
N PRO A 44 -9.40 15.83 2.90
CA PRO A 44 -8.48 15.12 2.00
C PRO A 44 -7.41 14.31 2.74
N VAL A 45 -6.92 14.82 3.88
CA VAL A 45 -5.93 14.13 4.71
C VAL A 45 -6.53 12.89 5.37
N ALA A 46 -7.77 12.99 5.85
CA ALA A 46 -8.49 11.86 6.43
C ALA A 46 -8.75 10.76 5.38
N GLN A 47 -9.14 11.14 4.16
CA GLN A 47 -9.30 10.20 3.04
C GLN A 47 -7.97 9.54 2.67
N ALA A 48 -6.86 10.31 2.62
CA ALA A 48 -5.52 9.78 2.39
C ALA A 48 -5.13 8.71 3.41
N ALA A 49 -5.38 9.00 4.70
CA ALA A 49 -5.08 8.09 5.80
C ALA A 49 -5.86 6.78 5.67
N LEU A 50 -7.14 6.85 5.31
CA LEU A 50 -7.97 5.68 5.05
C LEU A 50 -7.42 4.80 3.91
N VAL A 51 -7.02 5.42 2.80
CA VAL A 51 -6.40 4.69 1.67
C VAL A 51 -5.10 4.01 2.12
N LEU A 52 -4.27 4.69 2.90
CA LEU A 52 -3.04 4.11 3.43
C LEU A 52 -3.30 2.90 4.33
N VAL A 53 -4.33 2.93 5.18
CA VAL A 53 -4.71 1.79 6.02
C VAL A 53 -5.11 0.60 5.15
N VAL A 54 -5.90 0.81 4.10
CA VAL A 54 -6.32 -0.26 3.18
C VAL A 54 -5.11 -0.85 2.45
N LEU A 55 -4.19 -0.02 1.97
CA LEU A 55 -2.97 -0.48 1.29
C LEU A 55 -2.05 -1.26 2.24
N LEU A 56 -1.90 -0.82 3.49
CA LEU A 56 -1.13 -1.54 4.51
C LEU A 56 -1.74 -2.90 4.82
N ALA A 57 -3.07 -2.97 4.95
CA ALA A 57 -3.79 -4.23 5.15
C ALA A 57 -3.61 -5.18 3.94
N ALA A 58 -3.69 -4.67 2.72
CA ALA A 58 -3.47 -5.45 1.50
C ALA A 58 -2.01 -5.94 1.41
N TYR A 59 -1.04 -5.09 1.70
CA TYR A 59 0.38 -5.43 1.71
C TYR A 59 0.69 -6.54 2.72
N THR A 60 0.25 -6.35 3.97
CA THR A 60 0.46 -7.34 5.04
C THR A 60 -0.28 -8.65 4.76
N GLY A 61 -1.54 -8.59 4.32
CA GLY A 61 -2.32 -9.77 3.96
C GLY A 61 -1.70 -10.57 2.81
N THR A 62 -1.24 -9.88 1.76
CA THR A 62 -0.56 -10.52 0.62
C THR A 62 0.77 -11.15 1.05
N GLY A 63 1.54 -10.48 1.89
CA GLY A 63 2.80 -11.00 2.41
C GLY A 63 2.61 -12.25 3.28
N LEU A 64 1.61 -12.24 4.16
CA LEU A 64 1.24 -13.40 4.97
C LEU A 64 0.78 -14.58 4.10
N TRP A 65 -0.03 -14.31 3.07
CA TRP A 65 -0.50 -15.33 2.14
C TRP A 65 0.63 -15.97 1.33
N LEU A 66 1.57 -15.17 0.82
CA LEU A 66 2.74 -15.69 0.10
C LEU A 66 3.59 -16.60 1.01
N ARG A 67 3.80 -16.17 2.27
CA ARG A 67 4.52 -16.97 3.27
C ARG A 67 3.78 -18.26 3.61
N ALA A 68 2.46 -18.22 3.78
CA ALA A 68 1.65 -19.38 4.11
C ALA A 68 1.58 -20.42 2.97
N THR A 69 1.70 -19.97 1.72
CA THR A 69 1.67 -20.83 0.53
C THR A 69 3.03 -21.35 0.09
N GLY A 70 4.11 -21.02 0.82
CA GLY A 70 5.48 -21.43 0.46
C GLY A 70 5.97 -20.82 -0.85
N ARG A 71 5.41 -19.67 -1.24
CA ARG A 71 5.77 -18.94 -2.46
C ARG A 71 6.92 -17.97 -2.27
N ILE A 72 7.29 -17.73 -1.00
CA ILE A 72 8.48 -17.05 -0.49
C ILE A 72 8.94 -17.75 0.80
#